data_AF-A0A3B8ZA25-F1
#
_entry.id   AF-A0A3B8ZA25-F1
#
_cell.length_a   1.000
_cell.length_b   1.000
_cell.length_c   1.000
_cell.angle_alpha   90.00
_cell.angle_beta   90.00
_cell.angle_gamma   90.00
#
_symmetry.space_group_name_H-M   'P 1'
#
loop_
_entity.id
_entity.type
_entity.pdbx_description
1 polymer ?
#
loop_
_entity_poly.entity_id
_entity_poly.type
_entity_poly.pdbx_seq_one_letter_code
_entity_poly.pdbx_strand_id
1 'polypeptide(L)'
;MKVCTKKLRQLTCVLLFMAWPQPAVELKAEETKEADSLQQYNSVEGDFSIKLPGKPQLSKEALSGSQDVQHQLIAGDSNGVYLVSWQDSPKLAASSEEKQLQALKVSREGLEKRFSSQLIKENKIPFRDKVVALRFQLQLPEK
;
A
#
# COMPACT_ATOMS: atom_id res chain seq x y z
N MET A 1 -74.45 -39.62 29.57
CA MET A 1 -74.06 -38.34 30.22
C MET A 1 -72.54 -38.25 30.27
N LYS A 2 -72.01 -37.03 30.10
CA LYS A 2 -70.60 -36.56 30.21
C LYS A 2 -69.69 -36.68 28.97
N VAL A 3 -69.70 -35.55 28.26
CA VAL A 3 -68.68 -34.88 27.43
C VAL A 3 -67.26 -34.99 28.02
N CYS A 4 -66.25 -35.20 27.17
CA CYS A 4 -65.05 -34.35 27.15
C CYS A 4 -64.18 -34.56 25.90
N THR A 5 -64.23 -33.54 25.05
CA THR A 5 -63.32 -33.24 23.95
C THR A 5 -61.97 -32.78 24.49
N LYS A 6 -60.87 -33.21 23.85
CA LYS A 6 -59.75 -32.32 23.44
C LYS A 6 -58.76 -33.08 22.57
N LYS A 7 -58.78 -32.76 21.28
CA LYS A 7 -57.70 -33.02 20.31
C LYS A 7 -56.44 -32.31 20.79
N LEU A 8 -55.39 -33.06 21.12
CA LEU A 8 -54.05 -32.50 21.32
C LEU A 8 -53.29 -32.63 19.99
N ARG A 9 -53.07 -31.49 19.36
CA ARG A 9 -52.35 -31.35 18.09
C ARG A 9 -50.87 -31.70 18.30
N GLN A 10 -50.44 -32.72 17.57
CA GLN A 10 -49.20 -32.77 16.79
C GLN A 10 -48.40 -31.47 16.76
N LEU A 11 -47.13 -31.53 17.15
CA LEU A 11 -46.06 -30.68 16.61
C LEU A 11 -44.71 -31.42 16.75
N THR A 12 -44.42 -32.20 15.72
CA THR A 12 -43.17 -32.14 14.94
C THR A 12 -41.85 -32.42 15.67
N CYS A 13 -41.47 -33.69 15.70
CA CYS A 13 -40.06 -34.08 15.64
C CYS A 13 -39.47 -33.55 14.31
N VAL A 14 -38.68 -32.49 14.37
CA VAL A 14 -37.81 -32.11 13.24
C VAL A 14 -36.61 -33.05 13.22
N LEU A 15 -36.85 -34.09 12.46
CA LEU A 15 -35.94 -34.94 11.72
C LEU A 15 -34.62 -34.30 11.29
N LEU A 16 -33.58 -35.11 11.50
CA LEU A 16 -32.52 -35.45 10.55
C LEU A 16 -31.43 -34.39 10.27
N PHE A 17 -30.29 -34.67 10.91
CA PHE A 17 -28.94 -34.49 10.39
C PHE A 17 -28.89 -34.54 8.85
N MET A 18 -28.80 -33.38 8.22
CA MET A 18 -28.29 -33.25 6.86
C MET A 18 -26.77 -33.36 6.94
N ALA A 19 -26.24 -34.58 6.78
CA ALA A 19 -24.86 -34.80 6.39
C ALA A 19 -24.71 -34.43 4.91
N TRP A 20 -24.55 -33.13 4.64
CA TRP A 20 -24.21 -32.64 3.31
C TRP A 20 -22.68 -32.66 3.17
N PRO A 21 -22.11 -33.35 2.16
CA PRO A 21 -20.68 -33.24 1.92
C PRO A 21 -20.39 -31.80 1.49
N GLN A 22 -19.70 -31.05 2.34
CA GLN A 22 -19.10 -29.79 1.92
C GLN A 22 -18.10 -30.15 0.81
N PRO A 23 -18.18 -29.55 -0.39
CA PRO A 23 -17.01 -29.55 -1.25
C PRO A 23 -15.93 -28.84 -0.43
N ALA A 24 -14.87 -29.57 -0.08
CA ALA A 24 -13.65 -28.97 0.40
C ALA A 24 -13.22 -28.01 -0.71
N VAL A 25 -13.56 -26.73 -0.53
CA VAL A 25 -12.90 -25.66 -1.25
C VAL A 25 -11.47 -25.74 -0.73
N GLU A 26 -10.68 -26.53 -1.44
CA GLU A 26 -9.24 -26.47 -1.41
C GLU A 26 -8.93 -25.04 -1.83
N LEU A 27 -8.91 -24.15 -0.84
CA LEU A 27 -8.19 -22.91 -0.89
C LEU A 27 -6.78 -23.37 -1.21
N LYS A 28 -6.47 -23.47 -2.50
CA LYS A 28 -5.16 -23.15 -3.00
C LYS A 28 -4.86 -21.83 -2.32
N ALA A 29 -4.08 -21.91 -1.26
CA ALA A 29 -3.11 -20.90 -0.96
C ALA A 29 -2.37 -20.72 -2.27
N GLU A 30 -2.89 -19.83 -3.12
CA GLU A 30 -2.07 -19.08 -4.02
C GLU A 30 -1.17 -18.32 -3.06
N GLU A 31 -0.09 -19.01 -2.70
CA GLU A 31 1.04 -18.49 -1.98
C GLU A 31 1.53 -17.38 -2.90
N THR A 32 0.98 -16.19 -2.65
CA THR A 32 1.36 -14.98 -3.35
C THR A 32 2.84 -14.84 -3.04
N LYS A 33 3.68 -15.20 -4.02
CA LYS A 33 5.13 -15.02 -4.00
C LYS A 33 5.51 -13.52 -4.02
N GLU A 34 4.82 -12.69 -3.24
CA GLU A 34 5.11 -11.27 -3.08
C GLU A 34 5.97 -10.98 -1.84
N ALA A 35 6.22 -11.98 -0.96
CA ALA A 35 6.76 -11.71 0.37
C ALA A 35 8.27 -11.99 0.56
N ASP A 36 8.91 -12.82 -0.26
CA ASP A 36 10.20 -13.42 0.12
C ASP A 36 11.45 -12.57 -0.23
N SER A 37 11.31 -11.50 -1.02
CA SER A 37 12.45 -10.68 -1.46
C SER A 37 12.41 -9.22 -1.00
N LEU A 38 11.45 -8.84 -0.16
CA LEU A 38 11.33 -7.47 0.34
C LEU A 38 12.23 -7.26 1.55
N GLN A 39 13.32 -6.51 1.37
CA GLN A 39 14.23 -6.15 2.44
C GLN A 39 13.74 -4.87 3.13
N GLN A 40 13.78 -4.85 4.47
CA GLN A 40 13.47 -3.66 5.24
C GLN A 40 14.67 -2.71 5.24
N TYR A 41 14.43 -1.47 4.83
CA TYR A 41 15.37 -0.36 4.87
C TYR A 41 14.88 0.67 5.86
N ASN A 42 15.79 1.06 6.75
CA ASN A 42 15.59 2.17 7.65
C ASN A 42 16.43 3.33 7.11
N SER A 43 15.87 4.54 7.07
CA SER A 43 16.66 5.74 6.81
C SER A 43 17.75 5.87 7.89
N VAL A 44 18.94 6.35 7.50
CA VAL A 44 20.09 6.50 8.41
C VAL A 44 19.75 7.36 9.64
N GLU A 45 18.88 8.36 9.48
CA GLU A 45 18.45 9.27 10.53
C GLU A 45 17.23 8.77 11.33
N GLY A 46 16.71 7.58 11.02
CA GLY A 46 15.54 7.00 11.70
C GLY A 46 14.18 7.59 11.31
N ASP A 47 14.15 8.46 10.30
CA ASP A 47 12.94 9.14 9.80
C ASP A 47 11.84 8.22 9.27
N PHE A 48 12.18 7.06 8.69
CA PHE A 48 11.21 6.08 8.18
C PHE A 48 11.79 4.66 8.03
N SER A 49 10.88 3.68 8.00
CA SER A 49 11.15 2.27 7.70
C SER A 49 10.29 1.82 6.53
N ILE A 50 10.91 1.26 5.49
CA ILE A 50 10.21 0.79 4.29
C ILE A 50 10.74 -0.56 3.81
N LYS A 51 9.85 -1.40 3.27
CA LYS A 51 10.23 -2.64 2.58
C LYS A 51 10.33 -2.43 1.07
N LEU A 52 11.49 -2.74 0.48
CA LEU A 52 11.80 -2.57 -0.94
C LEU A 52 12.38 -3.88 -1.53
N PRO A 53 12.21 -4.14 -2.83
CA PRO A 53 12.64 -5.40 -3.47
C PRO A 53 14.16 -5.51 -3.69
N GLY A 54 14.93 -4.48 -3.34
CA GLY A 54 16.37 -4.45 -3.54
C GLY A 54 17.01 -3.26 -2.82
N LYS A 55 18.34 -3.15 -2.92
CA LYS A 55 19.10 -2.07 -2.28
C LYS A 55 18.75 -0.73 -2.94
N PRO A 56 18.13 0.21 -2.21
CA PRO A 56 17.77 1.49 -2.79
C PRO A 56 19.01 2.35 -3.00
N GLN A 57 18.97 3.15 -4.07
CA GLN A 57 19.90 4.24 -4.30
C GLN A 57 19.26 5.55 -3.86
N LEU A 58 20.02 6.37 -3.14
CA LEU A 58 19.60 7.72 -2.77
C LEU A 58 19.99 8.69 -3.88
N SER A 59 18.99 9.33 -4.48
CA SER A 59 19.13 10.48 -5.36
C SER A 59 18.75 11.76 -4.62
N LYS A 60 19.46 12.85 -4.93
CA LYS A 60 19.19 14.19 -4.43
C LYS A 60 19.19 15.15 -5.61
N GLU A 61 18.09 15.85 -5.80
CA GLU A 61 17.92 16.82 -6.89
C GLU A 61 17.56 18.19 -6.29
N ALA A 62 18.30 19.24 -6.66
CA ALA A 62 17.95 20.60 -6.27
C ALA A 62 16.75 21.08 -7.11
N LEU A 63 15.76 21.70 -6.45
CA LEU A 63 14.62 22.25 -7.17
C LEU A 63 15.00 23.58 -7.83
N SER A 64 14.87 23.66 -9.15
CA SER A 64 15.25 24.83 -9.94
C SER A 64 14.67 26.13 -9.38
N GLY A 65 15.53 27.11 -9.14
CA GLY A 65 15.14 28.42 -8.60
C GLY A 65 14.85 28.44 -7.10
N SER A 66 15.19 27.37 -6.36
CA SER A 66 15.07 27.29 -4.91
C SER A 66 16.33 26.73 -4.24
N GLN A 67 16.46 26.95 -2.94
CA GLN A 67 17.41 26.23 -2.08
C GLN A 67 16.84 24.89 -1.56
N ASP A 68 15.60 24.57 -1.95
CA ASP A 68 14.93 23.33 -1.56
C ASP A 68 15.54 22.13 -2.29
N VAL A 69 15.62 21.00 -1.58
CA VAL A 69 16.19 19.75 -2.10
C VAL A 69 15.12 18.67 -2.11
N GLN A 70 14.94 18.01 -3.25
CA GLN A 70 14.14 16.81 -3.40
C GLN A 70 15.04 15.59 -3.18
N HIS A 71 14.62 14.73 -2.26
CA HIS A 71 15.27 13.46 -1.98
C HIS A 71 14.41 12.31 -2.51
N GLN A 72 15.07 11.31 -3.08
CA GLN A 72 14.42 10.15 -3.66
C GLN A 72 15.23 8.89 -3.34
N LEU A 73 14.62 7.93 -2.64
CA LEU A 73 15.14 6.56 -2.61
C LEU A 73 14.51 5.77 -3.74
N ILE A 74 15.33 5.13 -4.55
CA ILE A 74 14.91 4.40 -5.74
C ILE A 74 15.41 2.96 -5.66
N ALA A 75 14.50 1.99 -5.72
CA ALA A 75 14.82 0.57 -5.84
C ALA A 75 14.02 -0.01 -7.01
N GLY A 76 14.70 -0.63 -7.98
CA GLY A 76 14.05 -1.27 -9.13
C GLY A 76 14.15 -2.78 -9.06
N ASP A 77 13.15 -3.46 -9.62
CA ASP A 77 13.16 -4.89 -9.92
C ASP A 77 12.57 -5.15 -11.32
N SER A 78 12.30 -6.40 -11.66
CA SER A 78 11.67 -6.77 -12.94
C SER A 78 10.22 -6.28 -13.09
N ASN A 79 9.58 -5.88 -11.99
CA ASN A 79 8.16 -5.50 -11.93
C ASN A 79 7.97 -3.98 -11.89
N GLY A 80 9.04 -3.20 -11.79
CA GLY A 80 9.03 -1.75 -11.88
C GLY A 80 10.03 -1.07 -10.95
N VAL A 81 9.79 0.22 -10.69
CA VAL A 81 10.61 1.05 -9.81
C VAL A 81 9.78 1.46 -8.62
N TYR A 82 10.32 1.20 -7.43
CA TYR A 82 9.78 1.59 -6.14
C TYR A 82 10.52 2.84 -5.66
N LEU A 83 9.77 3.89 -5.34
CA LEU A 83 10.31 5.17 -4.95
C LEU A 83 9.76 5.63 -3.59
N VAL A 84 10.62 6.27 -2.80
CA VAL A 84 10.23 7.10 -1.65
C VAL A 84 10.76 8.49 -1.89
N SER A 85 9.89 9.47 -1.85
CA SER A 85 10.21 10.86 -2.18
C SER A 85 9.86 11.77 -1.01
N TRP A 86 10.79 12.62 -0.58
CA TRP A 86 10.57 13.67 0.43
C TRP A 86 11.34 14.93 0.07
N GLN A 87 10.92 16.07 0.61
CA GLN A 87 11.52 17.35 0.26
C GLN A 87 11.99 18.08 1.51
N ASP A 88 13.26 18.45 1.51
CA ASP A 88 13.84 19.32 2.52
C ASP A 88 13.59 20.77 2.09
N SER A 89 12.47 21.31 2.57
CA SER A 89 12.07 22.71 2.37
C SER A 89 11.46 23.29 3.64
N PRO A 90 12.07 24.33 4.25
CA PRO A 90 11.51 24.99 5.42
C PRO A 90 10.10 25.56 5.17
N LYS A 91 9.86 26.07 3.95
CA LYS A 91 8.55 26.60 3.54
C LYS A 91 7.50 25.50 3.46
N LEU A 92 7.86 24.35 2.90
CA LEU A 92 6.95 23.22 2.78
C LEU A 92 6.70 22.56 4.13
N ALA A 93 7.73 22.41 4.97
CA ALA A 93 7.61 21.86 6.32
C ALA A 93 6.72 22.73 7.25
N ALA A 94 6.68 24.04 7.03
CA ALA A 94 5.77 24.95 7.73
C ALA A 94 4.34 24.98 7.14
N SER A 95 4.09 24.27 6.03
CA SER A 95 2.81 24.25 5.34
C SER A 95 1.92 23.07 5.78
N SER A 96 0.64 23.11 5.40
CA SER A 96 -0.30 22.02 5.68
C SER A 96 0.11 20.73 4.98
N GLU A 97 -0.21 19.57 5.58
CA GLU A 97 0.07 18.25 5.00
C GLU A 97 -0.39 18.14 3.54
N GLU A 98 -1.57 18.68 3.22
CA GLU A 98 -2.12 18.70 1.85
C GLU A 98 -1.19 19.40 0.85
N LYS A 99 -0.58 20.53 1.24
CA LYS A 99 0.38 21.24 0.39
C LYS A 99 1.67 20.47 0.23
N GLN A 100 2.13 19.81 1.31
CA GLN A 100 3.30 18.95 1.26
C GLN A 100 3.09 17.78 0.29
N LEU A 101 1.96 17.08 0.41
CA LEU A 101 1.60 15.99 -0.50
C LEU A 101 1.45 16.46 -1.94
N GLN A 102 0.85 17.63 -2.17
CA GLN A 102 0.70 18.17 -3.52
C GLN A 102 2.05 18.44 -4.18
N ALA A 103 3.01 19.00 -3.46
CA ALA A 103 4.37 19.20 -3.99
C ALA A 103 5.05 17.87 -4.36
N LEU A 104 4.93 16.85 -3.51
CA LEU A 104 5.47 15.52 -3.78
C LEU A 104 4.79 14.82 -4.97
N LYS A 105 3.48 15.03 -5.15
CA LYS A 105 2.74 14.53 -6.31
C LYS A 105 3.21 15.18 -7.62
N VAL A 106 3.46 16.49 -7.61
CA VAL A 106 4.03 17.18 -8.79
C VAL A 106 5.41 16.61 -9.14
N SER A 107 6.25 16.33 -8.13
CA SER A 107 7.55 15.68 -8.35
C SER A 107 7.37 14.27 -8.96
N ARG A 108 6.47 13.46 -8.42
CA ARG A 108 6.13 12.12 -8.94
C ARG A 108 5.65 12.17 -10.40
N GLU A 109 4.75 13.08 -10.74
CA GLU A 109 4.25 13.25 -12.11
C GLU A 109 5.36 13.65 -13.09
N GLY A 110 6.34 14.43 -12.61
CA GLY A 110 7.56 14.72 -13.36
C GLY A 110 8.36 13.45 -13.68
N LEU A 111 8.50 12.54 -12.70
CA LEU A 111 9.18 11.26 -12.90
C LEU A 111 8.41 10.34 -13.84
N GLU A 112 7.08 10.28 -13.72
CA GLU A 112 6.25 9.49 -14.63
C GLU A 112 6.47 9.88 -16.08
N LYS A 113 6.47 11.19 -16.35
CA LYS A 113 6.74 11.73 -17.69
C LYS A 113 8.17 11.45 -18.13
N ARG A 114 9.15 11.62 -17.24
CA ARG A 114 10.58 11.41 -17.55
C ARG A 114 10.89 9.96 -17.91
N PHE A 115 10.22 9.01 -17.26
CA PHE A 115 10.44 7.58 -17.48
C PHE A 115 9.42 6.94 -18.42
N SER A 116 8.47 7.71 -18.95
CA SER A 116 7.32 7.20 -19.71
C SER A 116 6.62 6.03 -18.98
N SER A 117 6.53 6.15 -17.66
CA SER A 117 6.10 5.08 -16.77
C SER A 117 4.67 5.30 -16.27
N GLN A 118 4.01 4.24 -15.83
CA GLN A 118 2.66 4.30 -15.26
C GLN A 118 2.68 4.14 -13.73
N LEU A 119 1.97 4.99 -12.99
CA LEU A 119 1.75 4.79 -11.55
C LEU A 119 0.94 3.52 -11.29
N ILE A 120 1.50 2.64 -10.45
CA ILE A 120 0.84 1.41 -9.98
C ILE A 120 0.25 1.61 -8.59
N LYS A 121 1.02 2.23 -7.69
CA LYS A 121 0.63 2.38 -6.29
C LYS A 121 1.22 3.66 -5.73
N GLU A 122 0.45 4.35 -4.89
CA GLU A 122 0.89 5.54 -4.15
C GLU A 122 0.40 5.40 -2.69
N ASN A 123 1.27 5.72 -1.74
CA ASN A 123 0.93 5.80 -0.31
C ASN A 123 1.74 6.91 0.34
N LYS A 124 1.09 7.71 1.19
CA LYS A 124 1.82 8.61 2.09
C LYS A 124 2.46 7.80 3.22
N ILE A 125 3.65 8.21 3.63
CA ILE A 125 4.32 7.68 4.82
C ILE A 125 4.68 8.86 5.74
N PRO A 126 4.54 8.69 7.06
CA PRO A 126 5.06 9.68 8.00
C PRO A 126 6.57 9.78 7.84
N PHE A 127 7.10 10.99 7.87
CA PHE A 127 8.53 11.27 7.71
C PHE A 127 8.92 12.42 8.63
N ARG A 128 9.55 12.12 9.78
CA ARG A 128 9.72 13.10 10.89
C ARG A 128 8.37 13.59 11.44
N ASP A 129 8.39 14.39 12.50
CA ASP A 129 7.17 14.77 13.23
C ASP A 129 6.15 15.61 12.43
N LYS A 130 6.58 16.32 11.37
CA LYS A 130 5.74 17.29 10.63
C LYS A 130 5.85 17.22 9.12
N VAL A 131 6.70 16.35 8.60
CA VAL A 131 6.93 16.21 7.16
C VAL A 131 6.29 14.92 6.67
N VAL A 132 5.79 14.93 5.46
CA VAL A 132 5.32 13.71 4.79
C VAL A 132 6.32 13.29 3.73
N ALA A 133 6.46 11.99 3.56
CA ALA A 133 7.09 11.42 2.40
C ALA A 133 6.03 10.66 1.57
N LEU A 134 6.30 10.55 0.28
CA LEU A 134 5.43 9.87 -0.67
C LEU A 134 6.13 8.61 -1.16
N ARG A 135 5.55 7.46 -0.86
CA ARG A 135 5.94 6.17 -1.41
C ARG A 135 5.11 5.89 -2.65
N PHE A 136 5.74 5.52 -3.75
CA PHE A 136 5.02 5.10 -4.95
C PHE A 136 5.78 4.06 -5.76
N GLN A 137 5.07 3.39 -6.67
CA GLN A 137 5.61 2.41 -7.59
C GLN A 137 5.25 2.80 -9.02
N LEU A 138 6.25 2.84 -9.89
CA LEU A 138 6.12 3.14 -11.31
C LEU A 138 6.44 1.88 -12.12
N GLN A 139 5.55 1.50 -13.03
CA GLN A 139 5.83 0.47 -14.03
C GLN A 139 6.55 1.12 -15.22
N LEU A 140 7.75 0.64 -15.51
CA LEU A 140 8.50 1.08 -16.69
C LEU A 140 7.92 0.43 -17.95
N PRO A 141 7.98 1.10 -19.10
CA PRO A 141 7.57 0.49 -20.37
C PRO A 141 8.48 -0.70 -20.69
N GLU A 142 7.90 -1.79 -21.19
CA GLU A 142 8.67 -2.90 -21.75
C GLU A 142 9.48 -2.37 -22.95
N LYS A 143 10.80 -2.62 -22.93
CA LYS A 143 11.72 -2.15 -23.97
C LYS A 143 11.64 -2.98 -25.24
#